data_AF-A0A8W8IYQ0-F1
#
_entry.id   AF-A0A8W8IYQ0-F1
#
_cell.length_a   1.000
_cell.length_b   1.000
_cell.length_c   1.000
_cell.angle_alpha   90.00
_cell.angle_beta   90.00
_cell.angle_gamma   90.00
#
_symmetry.space_group_name_H-M   'P 1'
#
loop_
_entity.id
_entity.type
_entity.pdbx_description
1 polymer ?
#
loop_
_entity_poly.entity_id
_entity_poly.type
_entity_poly.pdbx_seq_one_letter_code
_entity_poly.pdbx_strand_id
1 'polypeptide(L)'
;MGKKMCVRECQSYPGRCKSVNYNRIHLSCDLNTDSATDKPEAILDREGSTYIEILTSGQRKGKYSVNWILQLERCYLKVPKHQDSDCHKEAVERKLKLPTETKDIGEVLSAADSEEKTPNRQQMLTILRNIRFRARQGLPIRGHDDNQSNFIQLG
;
A
#
# COMPACT_ATOMS: atom_id res chain seq x y z
N MET A 1 -27.38 3.01 -17.25
CA MET A 1 -28.60 2.78 -16.45
C MET A 1 -28.36 3.14 -15.00
N GLY A 2 -29.38 3.56 -14.24
CA GLY A 2 -29.23 3.89 -12.82
C GLY A 2 -29.52 2.72 -11.88
N LYS A 3 -28.89 2.68 -10.70
CA LYS A 3 -29.09 1.63 -9.67
C LYS A 3 -30.57 1.31 -9.39
N LYS A 4 -31.44 2.32 -9.27
CA LYS A 4 -32.88 2.12 -9.03
C LYS A 4 -33.59 1.47 -10.22
N MET A 5 -33.16 1.75 -11.45
CA MET A 5 -33.71 1.15 -12.66
C MET A 5 -33.30 -0.31 -12.79
N CYS A 6 -32.05 -0.63 -12.44
CA CYS A 6 -31.52 -2.00 -12.30
C CYS A 6 -32.42 -2.91 -11.45
N VAL A 7 -32.81 -2.39 -10.28
CA VAL A 7 -33.67 -3.10 -9.33
C VAL A 7 -35.07 -3.28 -9.88
N ARG A 8 -35.65 -2.26 -10.51
CA ARG A 8 -36.98 -2.36 -11.15
C ARG A 8 -36.99 -3.37 -12.30
N GLU A 9 -35.92 -3.41 -13.08
CA GLU A 9 -35.77 -4.38 -14.17
C GLU A 9 -35.73 -5.81 -13.62
N CYS A 10 -34.98 -6.07 -12.55
CA CYS A 10 -35.02 -7.40 -11.92
C CYS A 10 -36.42 -7.75 -11.36
N GLN A 11 -37.12 -6.77 -10.78
CA GLN A 11 -38.48 -6.95 -10.26
C GLN A 11 -39.52 -7.19 -11.36
N SER A 12 -39.26 -6.82 -12.61
CA SER A 12 -40.16 -7.13 -13.74
C SER A 12 -40.11 -8.61 -14.15
N TYR A 13 -39.12 -9.37 -13.67
CA TYR A 13 -38.97 -10.82 -13.86
C TYR A 13 -39.12 -11.61 -12.55
N PRO A 14 -40.32 -11.60 -11.91
CA PRO A 14 -40.55 -12.26 -10.63
C PRO A 14 -40.25 -13.77 -10.72
N GLY A 15 -39.47 -14.27 -9.75
CA GLY A 15 -39.07 -15.68 -9.66
C GLY A 15 -37.91 -16.08 -10.58
N ARG A 16 -37.54 -15.25 -11.57
CA ARG A 16 -36.37 -15.48 -12.43
C ARG A 16 -35.16 -14.66 -12.02
N CYS A 17 -35.37 -13.45 -11.52
CA CYS A 17 -34.29 -12.60 -11.04
C CYS A 17 -34.35 -12.50 -9.51
N LYS A 18 -33.30 -12.94 -8.83
CA LYS A 18 -33.18 -12.94 -7.35
C LYS A 18 -32.22 -11.87 -6.84
N SER A 19 -31.23 -11.49 -7.64
CA SER A 19 -30.26 -10.47 -7.27
C SER A 19 -29.72 -9.73 -8.50
N VAL A 20 -29.08 -8.59 -8.27
CA VAL A 20 -28.43 -7.81 -9.33
C VAL A 20 -27.02 -7.39 -8.92
N ASN A 21 -26.11 -7.32 -9.89
CA ASN A 21 -24.82 -6.66 -9.74
C ASN A 21 -24.82 -5.35 -10.53
N TYR A 22 -24.74 -4.22 -9.83
CA TYR A 22 -24.71 -2.90 -10.46
C TYR A 22 -23.28 -2.37 -10.55
N ASN A 23 -22.77 -2.20 -11.76
CA ASN A 23 -21.46 -1.59 -11.97
C ASN A 23 -21.58 -0.07 -11.98
N ARG A 24 -20.92 0.60 -11.02
CA ARG A 24 -20.98 2.07 -10.88
C ARG A 24 -20.13 2.81 -11.91
N ILE A 25 -19.12 2.14 -12.48
CA ILE A 25 -18.18 2.70 -13.45
C ILE A 25 -18.78 2.65 -14.85
N HIS A 26 -19.30 1.48 -15.25
CA HIS A 26 -19.87 1.25 -16.58
C HIS A 26 -21.39 1.47 -16.65
N LEU A 27 -22.03 1.78 -15.52
CA LEU A 27 -23.47 2.00 -15.40
C LEU A 27 -24.30 0.82 -15.96
N SER A 28 -23.76 -0.40 -15.78
CA SER A 28 -24.33 -1.67 -16.26
C SER A 28 -24.96 -2.49 -15.13
N CYS A 29 -25.82 -3.43 -15.53
CA CYS A 29 -26.64 -4.24 -14.65
C CYS A 29 -26.58 -5.70 -15.07
N ASP A 30 -26.02 -6.54 -14.20
CA ASP A 30 -26.05 -7.98 -14.39
C ASP A 30 -27.17 -8.56 -13.54
N LEU A 31 -28.17 -9.19 -14.17
CA LEU A 31 -29.31 -9.81 -13.51
C LEU A 31 -28.99 -11.27 -13.20
N ASN A 32 -29.14 -11.66 -11.94
CA ASN A 32 -28.79 -13.00 -11.47
C ASN A 32 -30.05 -13.78 -11.07
N THR A 33 -30.06 -15.06 -11.43
CA THR A 33 -31.10 -16.02 -11.06
C THR A 33 -30.91 -16.60 -9.65
N ASP A 34 -29.71 -16.44 -9.09
CA ASP A 34 -29.30 -16.99 -7.80
C ASP A 34 -29.12 -15.87 -6.75
N SER A 35 -29.21 -16.24 -5.47
CA SER A 35 -29.01 -15.35 -4.32
C SER A 35 -27.71 -15.68 -3.58
N ALA A 36 -27.21 -14.71 -2.82
CA ALA A 36 -26.05 -14.87 -1.94
C ALA A 36 -26.25 -15.97 -0.88
N THR A 37 -27.51 -16.28 -0.57
CA THR A 37 -27.89 -17.35 0.36
C THR A 37 -27.80 -18.74 -0.29
N ASP A 38 -28.05 -18.83 -1.60
CA ASP A 38 -28.07 -20.10 -2.33
C ASP A 38 -26.66 -20.51 -2.83
N LYS A 39 -25.86 -19.56 -3.32
CA LYS A 39 -24.51 -19.80 -3.85
C LYS A 39 -23.59 -18.59 -3.61
N PRO A 40 -22.76 -18.59 -2.55
CA PRO A 40 -21.85 -17.49 -2.25
C PRO A 40 -20.72 -17.32 -3.29
N GLU A 41 -20.42 -18.37 -4.07
CA GLU A 41 -19.37 -18.40 -5.10
C GLU A 41 -19.75 -17.64 -6.38
N ALA A 42 -21.04 -17.38 -6.62
CA ALA A 42 -21.51 -16.62 -7.76
C ALA A 42 -21.38 -15.09 -7.56
N ILE A 43 -20.95 -14.65 -6.38
CA ILE A 43 -20.75 -13.24 -6.03
C ILE A 43 -19.32 -12.85 -6.43
N LEU A 44 -19.15 -12.43 -7.69
CA LEU A 44 -17.91 -11.79 -8.11
C LEU A 44 -17.86 -10.36 -7.55
N ASP A 45 -17.17 -10.19 -6.42
CA ASP A 45 -16.74 -8.89 -5.91
C ASP A 45 -15.73 -8.28 -6.88
N ARG A 46 -16.25 -7.65 -7.94
CA ARG A 46 -15.46 -6.82 -8.85
C ARG A 46 -15.42 -5.40 -8.31
N GLU A 47 -14.23 -4.82 -8.29
CA GLU A 47 -14.00 -3.44 -7.90
C GLU A 47 -14.92 -2.50 -8.69
N GLY A 48 -15.67 -1.65 -7.98
CA GLY A 48 -16.65 -0.74 -8.58
C GLY A 48 -18.06 -1.32 -8.84
N SER A 49 -18.30 -2.60 -8.52
CA SER A 49 -19.63 -3.21 -8.63
C SER A 49 -20.32 -3.30 -7.26
N THR A 50 -21.65 -3.37 -7.24
CA THR A 50 -22.44 -3.45 -6.01
C THR A 50 -23.55 -4.47 -6.16
N TYR A 51 -23.44 -5.53 -5.37
CA TYR A 51 -24.45 -6.55 -5.24
C TYR A 51 -25.69 -6.03 -4.50
N ILE A 52 -26.88 -6.40 -4.97
CA ILE A 52 -28.18 -6.04 -4.39
C ILE A 52 -29.10 -7.24 -4.49
N GLU A 53 -29.64 -7.70 -3.36
CA GLU A 53 -30.60 -8.79 -3.30
C GLU A 53 -32.05 -8.27 -3.44
N ILE A 54 -32.86 -8.95 -4.26
CA ILE A 54 -34.26 -8.57 -4.49
C ILE A 54 -35.18 -9.41 -3.62
N LEU A 55 -35.68 -8.80 -2.55
CA LEU A 55 -36.70 -9.39 -1.69
C LEU A 55 -38.05 -9.36 -2.43
N THR A 56 -38.49 -10.50 -2.95
CA THR A 56 -39.85 -10.62 -3.50
C THR A 56 -40.86 -10.60 -2.35
N SER A 57 -41.97 -9.88 -2.56
CA SER A 57 -43.00 -9.54 -1.57
C SER A 57 -43.85 -10.71 -1.03
N GLY A 58 -43.32 -11.94 -1.04
CA GLY A 58 -43.97 -13.15 -0.56
C GLY A 58 -43.32 -13.82 0.66
N GLN A 59 -42.14 -13.39 1.12
CA GLN A 59 -41.45 -14.03 2.26
C GLN A 59 -41.33 -13.11 3.48
N ARG A 60 -42.44 -12.92 4.20
CA ARG A 60 -42.36 -12.61 5.63
C ARG A 60 -42.22 -13.93 6.40
N LYS A 61 -40.97 -14.35 6.64
CA LYS A 61 -40.44 -15.05 7.84
C LYS A 61 -39.12 -15.75 7.49
N GLY A 62 -38.01 -15.25 8.06
CA GLY A 62 -36.71 -15.93 7.94
C GLY A 62 -35.47 -15.07 8.17
N LYS A 63 -35.28 -14.57 9.41
CA LYS A 63 -33.98 -14.34 10.05
C LYS A 63 -32.88 -13.46 9.40
N TYR A 64 -33.13 -12.42 8.61
CA TYR A 64 -32.08 -11.38 8.41
C TYR A 64 -32.65 -9.97 8.36
N SER A 65 -33.26 -9.53 9.46
CA SER A 65 -33.15 -8.12 9.83
C SER A 65 -31.78 -7.99 10.49
N VAL A 66 -30.74 -7.65 9.73
CA VAL A 66 -29.48 -7.20 10.32
C VAL A 66 -29.77 -5.92 11.09
N ASN A 67 -30.11 -6.09 12.36
CA ASN A 67 -30.18 -5.00 13.30
C ASN A 67 -28.74 -4.51 13.45
N TRP A 68 -28.42 -3.40 12.78
CA TRP A 68 -27.09 -2.82 12.74
C TRP A 68 -26.53 -2.59 14.15
N ILE A 69 -27.40 -2.35 15.13
CA ILE A 69 -27.07 -2.23 16.56
C ILE A 69 -26.49 -3.55 17.10
N LEU A 70 -27.16 -4.68 16.86
CA LEU A 70 -26.71 -6.00 17.36
C LEU A 70 -25.43 -6.48 16.64
N GLN A 71 -25.26 -6.12 15.37
CA GLN A 71 -24.04 -6.42 14.63
C GLN A 71 -22.86 -5.58 15.14
N LEU A 72 -23.08 -4.29 15.41
CA LEU A 72 -22.07 -3.40 16.01
C LEU A 72 -21.66 -3.87 17.40
N GLU A 73 -22.60 -4.24 18.27
CA GLU A 73 -22.29 -4.78 19.60
C GLU A 73 -21.43 -6.04 19.51
N ARG A 74 -21.74 -6.97 18.59
CA ARG A 74 -20.90 -8.15 18.33
C ARG A 74 -19.51 -7.82 17.80
N CYS A 75 -19.38 -6.81 16.96
CA CYS A 75 -18.08 -6.37 16.46
C CYS A 75 -17.27 -5.73 17.60
N TYR A 76 -17.89 -4.86 18.40
CA TYR A 76 -17.25 -4.17 19.52
C TYR A 76 -16.75 -5.15 20.60
N LEU A 77 -17.52 -6.20 20.90
CA LEU A 77 -17.11 -7.25 21.85
C LEU A 77 -15.93 -8.10 21.38
N LYS A 78 -15.62 -8.10 20.07
CA LYS A 78 -14.47 -8.82 19.49
C LYS A 78 -13.21 -7.97 19.43
N VAL A 79 -13.33 -6.64 19.51
CA VAL A 79 -12.19 -5.71 19.48
C VAL A 79 -11.21 -5.97 20.63
N PRO A 80 -11.63 -6.16 21.90
CA PRO A 80 -10.69 -6.45 22.99
C PRO A 80 -9.88 -7.73 22.74
N LYS A 81 -10.56 -8.80 22.29
CA LYS A 81 -9.90 -10.07 21.97
C LYS A 81 -8.91 -9.94 20.80
N HIS A 82 -9.23 -9.09 19.83
CA HIS A 82 -8.33 -8.80 18.71
C HIS A 82 -7.15 -7.94 19.15
N GLN A 83 -7.36 -6.96 20.05
CA GLN A 83 -6.28 -6.14 20.60
C GLN A 83 -5.23 -6.98 21.34
N ASP A 84 -5.67 -8.02 22.05
CA ASP A 84 -4.76 -8.93 22.74
C ASP A 84 -4.12 -9.99 21.84
N SER A 85 -4.58 -10.12 20.59
CA SER A 85 -4.05 -11.10 19.63
C SER A 85 -2.65 -10.72 19.17
N ASP A 86 -1.83 -11.76 18.90
CA ASP A 86 -0.44 -11.58 18.49
C ASP A 86 -0.32 -10.83 17.15
N CYS A 87 -1.26 -11.07 16.23
CA CYS A 87 -1.37 -10.33 14.96
C CYS A 87 -1.47 -8.82 15.18
N HIS A 88 -2.31 -8.38 16.12
CA HIS A 88 -2.46 -6.95 16.41
C HIS A 88 -1.20 -6.38 17.07
N LYS A 89 -0.63 -7.10 18.03
CA LYS A 89 0.59 -6.67 18.73
C LYS A 89 1.76 -6.53 17.77
N GLU A 90 1.98 -7.50 16.89
CA GLU A 90 3.03 -7.48 15.86
C GLU A 90 2.79 -6.36 14.84
N ALA A 91 1.55 -6.15 14.41
CA ALA A 91 1.21 -5.06 13.50
C ALA A 91 1.46 -3.68 14.14
N VAL A 92 1.07 -3.50 15.40
CA VAL A 92 1.31 -2.26 16.16
C VAL A 92 2.81 -2.03 16.36
N GLU A 93 3.56 -3.06 16.71
CA GLU A 93 5.01 -2.95 16.87
C GLU A 93 5.69 -2.53 15.57
N ARG A 94 5.36 -3.19 14.45
CA ARG A 94 5.97 -2.88 13.15
C ARG A 94 5.57 -1.52 12.58
N LYS A 95 4.32 -1.11 12.77
CA LYS A 95 3.78 0.09 12.12
C LYS A 95 3.89 1.35 12.97
N LEU A 96 3.87 1.21 14.30
CA LEU A 96 3.83 2.36 15.22
C LEU A 96 5.08 2.44 16.09
N LYS A 97 5.58 1.32 16.63
CA LYS A 97 6.71 1.37 17.57
C LYS A 97 8.06 1.47 16.87
N LEU A 98 8.34 0.54 15.95
CA LEU A 98 9.63 0.51 15.25
C LEU A 98 9.97 1.83 14.54
N PRO A 99 9.06 2.48 13.79
CA PRO A 99 9.39 3.75 13.13
C PRO A 99 9.60 4.93 14.09
N THR A 100 9.06 4.85 15.31
CA THR A 100 9.19 5.92 16.30
C THR A 100 10.45 5.76 17.16
N GLU A 101 10.84 4.51 17.44
CA GLU A 101 11.99 4.19 18.30
C GLU A 101 13.29 4.02 17.52
N THR A 102 13.22 3.65 16.24
CA THR A 102 14.41 3.41 15.40
C THR A 102 14.57 4.50 14.35
N LYS A 103 15.81 4.92 14.12
CA LYS A 103 16.13 5.85 13.02
C LYS A 103 16.10 5.11 11.70
N ASP A 104 15.65 5.78 10.65
CA ASP A 104 15.69 5.23 9.30
C ASP A 104 17.14 4.91 8.89
N ILE A 105 17.36 3.68 8.44
CA ILE A 105 18.70 3.19 8.10
C ILE A 105 19.26 4.00 6.91
N GLY A 106 18.42 4.35 5.94
CA GLY A 106 18.80 5.14 4.79
C GLY A 106 19.25 6.54 5.18
N GLU A 107 18.52 7.19 6.11
CA GLU A 107 18.88 8.51 6.62
C GLU A 107 20.23 8.49 7.36
N VAL A 108 20.44 7.50 8.25
CA VAL A 108 21.70 7.37 9.01
C VAL A 108 22.89 7.12 8.08
N LEU A 109 22.75 6.22 7.11
CA LEU A 109 23.81 5.93 6.14
C LEU A 109 24.10 7.13 5.24
N SER A 110 23.07 7.84 4.80
CA SER A 110 23.22 9.05 3.97
C SER A 110 23.90 10.18 4.74
N ALA A 111 23.59 10.35 6.02
CA ALA A 111 24.23 11.35 6.86
C ALA A 111 25.73 11.05 7.02
N ALA A 112 26.07 9.82 7.39
CA ALA A 112 27.46 9.38 7.55
C ALA A 112 28.27 9.53 6.25
N ASP A 113 27.71 9.13 5.11
CA ASP A 113 28.35 9.27 3.80
C ASP A 113 28.54 10.75 3.40
N SER A 114 27.59 11.62 3.75
CA SER A 114 27.72 13.06 3.50
C SER A 114 28.80 13.72 4.38
N GLU A 115 28.92 13.27 5.63
CA GLU A 115 29.93 13.75 6.58
C GLU A 115 31.34 13.34 6.14
N GLU A 116 31.54 12.13 5.61
CA GLU A 116 32.83 11.66 5.11
C GLU A 116 33.21 12.31 3.77
N LYS A 117 32.24 12.49 2.86
CA LYS A 117 32.51 13.09 1.54
C LYS A 117 32.87 14.58 1.64
N THR A 118 32.39 15.28 2.65
CA THR A 118 32.64 16.73 2.80
C THR A 118 34.12 17.09 2.98
N PRO A 119 34.88 16.55 3.94
CA PRO A 119 36.31 16.83 4.07
C PRO A 119 37.11 16.35 2.86
N ASN A 120 36.75 15.20 2.29
CA ASN A 120 37.39 14.66 1.08
C ASN A 120 37.21 15.62 -0.11
N ARG A 121 36.02 16.19 -0.29
CA ARG A 121 35.75 17.22 -1.30
C ARG A 121 36.54 18.50 -1.04
N GLN A 122 36.66 18.93 0.22
CA GLN A 122 37.45 20.13 0.57
C GLN A 122 38.94 19.95 0.25
N GLN A 123 39.51 18.78 0.56
CA GLN A 123 40.89 18.44 0.21
C GLN A 123 41.09 18.39 -1.30
N MET A 124 40.20 17.72 -2.04
CA MET A 124 40.22 17.66 -3.50
C MET A 124 40.15 19.06 -4.13
N LEU A 125 39.26 19.93 -3.65
CA LEU A 125 39.16 21.31 -4.13
C LEU A 125 40.44 22.10 -3.88
N THR A 126 41.12 21.85 -2.78
CA THR A 126 42.42 22.47 -2.47
C THR A 126 43.49 22.02 -3.46
N ILE A 127 43.56 20.72 -3.77
CA ILE A 127 44.45 20.17 -4.80
C ILE A 127 44.17 20.82 -6.15
N LEU A 128 42.90 20.88 -6.57
CA LEU A 128 42.50 21.48 -7.85
C LEU A 128 42.84 22.97 -7.93
N ARG A 129 42.69 23.72 -6.83
CA ARG A 129 43.11 25.13 -6.75
C ARG A 129 44.62 25.28 -6.98
N ASN A 130 45.42 24.43 -6.36
CA ASN A 130 46.88 24.42 -6.53
C ASN A 130 47.30 24.06 -7.95
N ILE A 131 46.66 23.04 -8.55
CA ILE A 131 46.87 22.66 -9.94
C ILE A 131 46.56 23.83 -10.88
N ARG A 132 45.40 24.48 -10.70
CA ARG A 132 44.99 25.63 -11.51
C ARG A 132 45.98 26.79 -11.41
N PHE A 133 46.50 27.05 -10.21
CA PHE A 133 47.51 28.08 -10.00
C PHE A 133 48.81 27.79 -10.74
N ARG A 134 49.33 26.56 -10.63
CA ARG A 134 50.54 26.12 -11.34
C ARG A 134 50.37 26.14 -12.86
N ALA A 135 49.21 25.69 -13.35
CA ALA A 135 48.89 25.71 -14.78
C ALA A 135 48.93 27.13 -15.36
N ARG A 136 48.43 28.14 -14.61
CA ARG A 136 48.51 29.56 -15.03
C ARG A 136 49.94 30.09 -15.08
N GLN A 137 50.83 29.56 -14.25
CA GLN A 137 52.25 29.94 -14.22
C GLN A 137 53.09 29.14 -15.22
N GLY A 138 52.50 28.19 -15.94
CA GLY A 138 53.24 27.28 -16.82
C GLY A 138 54.16 26.32 -16.07
N LEU A 139 53.93 26.09 -14.76
CA LEU A 139 54.76 25.21 -13.95
C LEU A 139 54.33 23.75 -14.12
N PRO A 140 55.27 22.80 -14.34
CA PRO A 140 54.94 21.39 -14.46
C PRO A 140 54.43 20.81 -13.13
N ILE A 141 53.44 19.94 -13.23
CA ILE A 141 52.95 19.14 -12.09
C ILE A 141 53.84 17.91 -12.03
N ARG A 142 54.79 17.87 -11.09
CA ARG A 142 55.62 16.69 -10.87
C ARG A 142 54.91 15.74 -9.90
N GLY A 143 54.79 14.47 -10.29
CA GLY A 143 54.35 13.38 -9.41
C GLY A 143 55.47 12.92 -8.47
N HIS A 144 55.12 12.05 -7.52
CA HIS A 144 56.08 11.29 -6.73
C HIS A 144 56.54 10.07 -7.54
N ASP A 145 57.74 9.56 -7.27
CA ASP A 145 58.23 8.32 -7.87
C ASP A 145 57.45 7.10 -7.35
N ASP A 146 57.20 6.12 -8.22
CA ASP A 146 56.35 4.96 -7.95
C ASP A 146 56.89 4.02 -6.84
N ASN A 147 58.08 4.30 -6.33
CA ASN A 147 58.82 3.53 -5.33
C ASN A 147 58.11 3.43 -3.96
N GLN A 148 57.08 4.26 -3.71
CA GLN A 148 56.25 4.20 -2.50
C GLN A 148 54.75 4.03 -2.80
N SER A 149 54.39 3.64 -4.02
CA SER A 149 52.98 3.45 -4.38
C SER A 149 52.45 2.10 -3.87
N ASN A 150 51.22 2.09 -3.32
CA ASN A 150 50.54 0.87 -2.89
C ASN A 150 50.19 -0.10 -4.05
N PHE A 151 50.56 0.23 -5.29
CA PHE A 151 50.32 -0.60 -6.49
C PHE A 151 51.31 -1.77 -6.65
N ILE A 152 52.41 -1.79 -5.87
CA ILE A 152 53.40 -2.88 -5.92
C ILE A 152 52.85 -4.19 -5.33
N GLN A 153 51.76 -4.15 -4.56
CA GLN A 153 51.16 -5.33 -3.92
C GLN A 153 50.13 -6.10 -4.77
N LEU A 154 49.89 -5.68 -6.03
CA LEU A 154 48.95 -6.35 -6.94
C LEU A 154 49.64 -7.06 -8.12
N GLY A 155 50.96 -7.31 -8.02
CA GLY A 155 51.75 -8.06 -8.99
C GLY A 155 52.00 -9.50 -8.58
#